data_AF-A0A8B5XDX6-F1
#
_entry.id   AF-A0A8B5XDX6-F1
#
_cell.length_a   1.000
_cell.length_b   1.000
_cell.length_c   1.000
_cell.angle_alpha   90.00
_cell.angle_beta   90.00
_cell.angle_gamma   90.00
#
_symmetry.space_group_name_H-M   'P 1'
#
loop_
_entity.id
_entity.type
_entity.pdbx_description
1 polymer ?
#
loop_
_entity_poly.entity_id
_entity_poly.type
_entity_poly.pdbx_seq_one_letter_code
_entity_poly.pdbx_strand_id
1 'polypeptide(L)'
;MIYILLVGISLIIFALVLQPLLEARRRYTPPPQNTLNDLRARRTYLLEALRDVELDYATGKAEQEHYEETRKSYLREAAEVQRQLDQMQDRIDTDIEREIAELREAARHQSAEQERPSEAT
;
A
#
# COMPACT_ATOMS: atom_id res chain seq x y z
N MET A 1 3.57 -47.03 4.60
CA MET A 1 2.54 -46.51 5.53
C MET A 1 2.87 -45.09 6.02
N ILE A 2 4.03 -44.86 6.65
CA ILE A 2 4.39 -43.52 7.19
C ILE A 2 4.49 -42.41 6.13
N TYR A 3 4.95 -42.73 4.91
CA TYR A 3 5.05 -41.76 3.81
C TYR A 3 3.70 -41.22 3.34
N ILE A 4 2.65 -42.06 3.35
CA ILE A 4 1.29 -41.64 2.99
C ILE A 4 0.75 -40.66 4.02
N LEU A 5 1.09 -40.88 5.31
CA LEU A 5 0.73 -39.98 6.40
C LEU A 5 1.43 -38.61 6.26
N LEU A 6 2.73 -38.61 5.94
CA LEU A 6 3.49 -37.37 5.74
C LEU A 6 2.98 -36.55 4.55
N VAL A 7 2.70 -37.20 3.43
CA VAL A 7 2.13 -36.54 2.24
C VAL A 7 0.74 -35.98 2.55
N GLY A 8 -0.10 -36.73 3.27
CA GLY A 8 -1.42 -36.27 3.69
C GLY A 8 -1.36 -35.04 4.60
N ILE A 9 -0.48 -35.04 5.60
CA ILE A 9 -0.29 -33.90 6.52
C ILE A 9 0.26 -32.68 5.75
N SER A 10 1.21 -32.89 4.85
CA SER A 10 1.76 -31.81 4.01
C SER A 10 0.69 -31.16 3.14
N LEU A 11 -0.19 -31.95 2.53
CA LEU A 11 -1.31 -31.46 1.72
C LEU A 11 -2.33 -30.67 2.56
N ILE A 12 -2.61 -31.11 3.79
CA ILE A 12 -3.52 -30.42 4.71
C ILE A 12 -2.94 -29.06 5.13
N ILE A 13 -1.65 -29.01 5.48
CA ILE A 13 -0.97 -27.76 5.83
C ILE A 13 -0.96 -26.82 4.63
N PHE A 14 -0.64 -27.33 3.44
CA PHE A 14 -0.65 -26.54 2.20
C PHE A 14 -2.04 -25.97 1.90
N ALA A 15 -3.09 -26.78 2.05
CA ALA A 15 -4.48 -26.34 1.88
C ALA A 15 -4.88 -25.26 2.90
N LEU A 16 -4.48 -25.40 4.17
CA LEU A 16 -4.73 -24.41 5.22
C LEU A 16 -4.03 -23.08 4.97
N VAL A 17 -2.86 -23.08 4.33
CA VAL A 17 -2.12 -21.86 3.97
C VAL A 17 -2.73 -21.19 2.73
N LEU A 18 -3.18 -21.98 1.74
CA LEU A 18 -3.82 -21.45 0.53
C LEU A 18 -5.22 -20.90 0.79
N GLN A 19 -5.97 -21.47 1.73
CA GLN A 19 -7.35 -21.06 2.03
C GLN A 19 -7.50 -19.56 2.40
N PRO A 20 -6.73 -18.98 3.35
CA PRO A 20 -6.83 -17.55 3.66
C PRO A 20 -6.34 -16.67 2.51
N LEU A 21 -5.42 -17.17 1.68
CA LEU A 21 -4.88 -16.44 0.53
C LEU A 21 -5.93 -16.31 -0.61
N LEU A 22 -6.75 -17.35 -0.82
CA LEU A 22 -7.85 -17.32 -1.78
C LEU A 22 -9.09 -16.59 -1.23
N GLU A 23 -9.36 -16.68 0.08
CA GLU A 23 -10.45 -15.92 0.72
C GLU A 23 -10.17 -14.40 0.76
N ALA A 24 -8.91 -14.00 0.95
CA ALA A 24 -8.48 -12.61 0.79
C ALA A 24 -8.75 -12.08 -0.64
N ARG A 25 -8.70 -12.95 -1.65
CA ARG A 25 -9.00 -12.62 -3.05
C ARG A 25 -10.51 -12.53 -3.34
N ARG A 26 -11.36 -13.21 -2.56
CA ARG A 26 -12.83 -13.25 -2.75
C ARG A 26 -13.60 -12.24 -1.90
N ARG A 27 -13.05 -11.78 -0.77
CA ARG A 27 -13.64 -10.68 0.04
C ARG A 27 -13.23 -9.29 -0.47
N TYR A 28 -13.15 -9.11 -1.78
CA TYR A 28 -13.02 -7.79 -2.39
C TYR A 28 -14.42 -7.16 -2.53
N THR A 29 -15.02 -6.79 -1.40
CA THR A 29 -16.08 -5.79 -1.37
C THR A 29 -15.37 -4.48 -1.06
N PRO A 30 -15.23 -3.54 -2.01
CA PRO A 30 -14.45 -2.34 -1.77
C PRO A 30 -15.18 -1.46 -0.75
N PRO A 31 -14.61 -1.20 0.45
CA PRO A 31 -14.99 -0.01 1.18
C PRO A 31 -14.39 1.19 0.43
N PRO A 32 -15.15 2.28 0.22
CA PRO A 32 -14.58 3.48 -0.35
C PRO A 32 -13.58 4.04 0.67
N GLN A 33 -12.29 4.14 0.30
CA GLN A 33 -11.12 4.75 1.01
C GLN A 33 -9.92 3.84 1.35
N ASN A 34 -9.81 2.60 0.85
CA ASN A 34 -8.62 1.74 1.12
C ASN A 34 -7.50 1.77 0.07
N THR A 35 -7.56 2.63 -0.96
CA THR A 35 -6.56 2.66 -2.04
C THR A 35 -5.13 2.91 -1.56
N LEU A 36 -4.94 3.76 -0.55
CA LEU A 36 -3.61 4.06 -0.03
C LEU A 36 -3.01 2.86 0.75
N ASN A 37 -3.84 2.15 1.50
CA ASN A 37 -3.43 0.92 2.20
C ASN A 37 -3.15 -0.21 1.21
N ASP A 38 -3.95 -0.33 0.16
CA ASP A 38 -3.75 -1.31 -0.92
C ASP A 38 -2.42 -1.06 -1.65
N LEU A 39 -2.10 0.20 -1.98
CA LEU A 39 -0.81 0.56 -2.60
C LEU A 39 0.38 0.28 -1.67
N ARG A 40 0.24 0.57 -0.36
CA ARG A 40 1.28 0.22 0.62
C ARG A 40 1.47 -1.29 0.73
N ALA A 41 0.39 -2.06 0.78
CA ALA A 41 0.44 -3.51 0.78
C ALA A 41 1.10 -4.07 -0.50
N ARG A 42 0.76 -3.50 -1.66
CA ARG A 42 1.37 -3.85 -2.95
C ARG A 42 2.86 -3.59 -2.96
N ARG A 43 3.31 -2.44 -2.43
CA ARG A 43 4.74 -2.11 -2.30
C ARG A 43 5.46 -3.15 -1.43
N THR A 44 4.93 -3.47 -0.26
CA THR A 44 5.52 -4.46 0.64
C THR A 44 5.66 -5.82 -0.05
N TYR A 45 4.60 -6.28 -0.72
CA TYR A 45 4.61 -7.52 -1.48
C TYR A 45 5.69 -7.54 -2.58
N LEU A 46 5.83 -6.44 -3.35
CA LEU A 46 6.83 -6.37 -4.42
C LEU A 46 8.26 -6.41 -3.90
N LEU A 47 8.52 -5.78 -2.74
CA LEU A 47 9.84 -5.81 -2.11
C LEU A 47 10.16 -7.21 -1.55
N GLU A 48 9.16 -7.90 -1.01
CA GLU A 48 9.31 -9.28 -0.54
C GLU A 48 9.58 -10.23 -1.72
N ALA A 49 8.81 -10.12 -2.80
CA ALA A 49 9.03 -10.90 -4.02
C ALA A 49 10.43 -10.66 -4.63
N LEU A 50 10.90 -9.41 -4.62
CA LEU A 50 12.25 -9.06 -5.08
C LEU A 50 13.32 -9.76 -4.24
N ARG A 51 13.15 -9.74 -2.91
CA ARG A 51 14.06 -10.41 -1.97
C ARG A 51 14.09 -11.92 -2.17
N ASP A 52 12.93 -12.54 -2.39
CA ASP A 52 12.83 -13.98 -2.61
C ASP A 52 13.55 -14.41 -3.89
N VAL A 53 13.37 -13.66 -4.99
CA VAL A 53 14.06 -13.91 -6.26
C VAL A 53 15.59 -13.72 -6.12
N GLU A 54 16.03 -12.73 -5.35
CA GLU A 54 17.45 -12.54 -5.04
C GLU A 54 18.03 -13.70 -4.21
N LEU A 55 17.27 -14.24 -3.27
CA LEU A 55 17.65 -15.41 -2.48
C LEU A 55 17.74 -16.68 -3.34
N ASP A 56 16.77 -16.90 -4.23
CA ASP A 56 16.76 -18.05 -5.13
C ASP A 56 17.94 -18.01 -6.12
N TYR A 57 18.30 -16.82 -6.61
CA TYR A 57 19.51 -16.65 -7.41
C TYR A 57 20.78 -16.88 -6.59
N ALA A 58 20.89 -16.31 -5.38
CA ALA A 58 22.05 -16.50 -4.51
C ALA A 58 22.26 -17.96 -4.09
N THR A 59 21.19 -18.76 -4.01
CA THR A 59 21.25 -20.20 -3.72
C THR A 59 21.46 -21.07 -4.97
N GLY A 60 21.59 -20.45 -6.15
CA GLY A 60 21.83 -21.14 -7.42
C GLY A 60 20.61 -21.88 -7.99
N LYS A 61 19.41 -21.59 -7.49
CA LYS A 61 18.15 -22.20 -7.97
C LYS A 61 17.60 -21.53 -9.24
N ALA A 62 18.04 -20.30 -9.54
CA ALA A 62 17.56 -19.52 -10.66
C ALA A 62 18.63 -19.33 -11.74
N GLU A 63 18.24 -19.51 -13.00
CA GLU A 63 19.07 -19.19 -14.17
C GLU A 63 19.21 -17.66 -14.33
N GLN A 64 20.40 -17.19 -14.66
CA GLN A 64 20.75 -15.76 -14.57
C GLN A 64 19.90 -14.85 -15.47
N GLU A 65 19.53 -15.33 -16.67
CA GLU A 65 18.67 -14.59 -17.60
C GLU A 65 17.25 -14.41 -17.03
N HIS A 66 16.69 -15.47 -16.44
CA HIS A 66 15.35 -15.45 -15.83
C HIS A 66 15.30 -14.58 -14.57
N TYR A 67 16.37 -14.59 -13.77
CA TYR A 67 16.54 -13.70 -12.62
C TYR A 67 16.50 -12.22 -13.03
N GLU A 68 17.30 -11.83 -14.03
CA GLU A 68 17.40 -10.44 -14.48
C GLU A 68 16.08 -9.91 -15.06
N GLU A 69 15.36 -10.73 -15.83
CA GLU A 69 14.06 -10.36 -16.36
C GLU A 69 13.03 -10.13 -15.24
N THR A 70 12.93 -11.09 -14.32
CA THR A 70 11.98 -11.05 -13.19
C THR A 70 12.28 -9.86 -12.27
N ARG A 71 13.55 -9.63 -11.96
CA ARG A 71 14.02 -8.49 -11.16
C ARG A 71 13.64 -7.15 -11.78
N LYS A 72 13.88 -6.98 -13.08
CA LYS A 72 13.51 -5.74 -13.80
C LYS A 72 12.00 -5.50 -13.79
N SER A 73 11.21 -6.56 -13.93
CA SER A 73 9.75 -6.46 -13.86
C SER A 73 9.27 -5.96 -12.49
N TYR A 74 9.71 -6.60 -11.40
CA TYR A 74 9.32 -6.19 -10.05
C TYR A 74 9.80 -4.79 -9.69
N LEU A 75 11.01 -4.41 -10.09
CA LEU A 75 11.52 -3.05 -9.88
C LEU A 75 10.68 -1.99 -10.62
N ARG A 76 10.27 -2.27 -11.86
CA ARG A 76 9.41 -1.37 -12.63
C ARG A 76 8.05 -1.21 -11.93
N GLU A 77 7.46 -2.30 -11.49
CA GLU A 77 6.17 -2.26 -10.80
C GLU A 77 6.27 -1.53 -9.45
N ALA A 78 7.34 -1.77 -8.69
CA ALA A 78 7.58 -1.08 -7.42
C ALA A 78 7.74 0.43 -7.62
N ALA A 79 8.43 0.86 -8.69
CA ALA A 79 8.58 2.27 -9.02
C ALA A 79 7.24 2.92 -9.42
N GLU A 80 6.36 2.18 -10.09
CA GLU A 80 5.02 2.67 -10.44
C GLU A 80 4.13 2.84 -9.20
N VAL A 81 4.10 1.84 -8.31
CA VAL A 81 3.38 1.92 -7.03
C VAL A 81 3.89 3.08 -6.18
N GLN A 82 5.21 3.30 -6.15
CA GLN A 82 5.79 4.43 -5.43
C GLN A 82 5.29 5.77 -5.99
N ARG A 83 5.28 5.96 -7.31
CA ARG A 83 4.75 7.18 -7.93
C ARG A 83 3.29 7.42 -7.58
N GLN A 84 2.47 6.37 -7.55
CA GLN A 84 1.06 6.50 -7.20
C GLN A 84 0.88 6.92 -5.73
N LEU A 85 1.72 6.40 -4.83
CA LEU A 85 1.73 6.82 -3.42
C LEU A 85 2.13 8.30 -3.29
N ASP A 86 3.18 8.73 -4.00
CA ASP A 86 3.65 10.11 -3.96
C ASP A 86 2.57 11.07 -4.48
N GLN A 87 1.93 10.76 -5.62
CA GLN A 87 0.81 11.55 -6.15
C GLN A 87 -0.38 11.64 -5.19
N MET A 88 -0.64 10.58 -4.44
CA MET A 88 -1.74 10.58 -3.48
C MET A 88 -1.39 11.40 -2.24
N GLN A 89 -0.13 11.38 -1.81
CA GLN A 89 0.38 12.23 -0.75
C GLN A 89 0.29 13.72 -1.13
N ASP A 90 0.75 14.09 -2.33
CA ASP A 90 0.70 15.48 -2.81
C ASP A 90 -0.73 16.05 -2.84
N ARG A 91 -1.71 15.22 -3.21
CA ARG A 91 -3.14 15.60 -3.20
C ARG A 91 -3.64 15.84 -1.79
N ILE A 92 -3.31 14.94 -0.86
CA ILE A 92 -3.69 15.08 0.55
C ILE A 92 -3.09 16.37 1.13
N ASP A 93 -1.82 16.64 0.86
CA ASP A 93 -1.14 17.83 1.36
C ASP A 93 -1.78 19.10 0.78
N THR A 94 -2.09 19.12 -0.52
CA THR A 94 -2.79 20.24 -1.18
C THR A 94 -4.19 20.48 -0.58
N ASP A 95 -4.94 19.43 -0.31
CA ASP A 95 -6.28 19.53 0.26
C ASP A 95 -6.24 20.05 1.71
N ILE A 96 -5.28 19.58 2.50
CA ILE A 96 -5.02 20.09 3.85
C ILE A 96 -4.64 21.58 3.81
N GLU A 97 -3.74 21.99 2.92
CA GLU A 97 -3.36 23.39 2.77
C GLU A 97 -4.55 24.28 2.42
N ARG A 98 -5.45 23.81 1.55
CA ARG A 98 -6.67 24.53 1.19
C ARG A 98 -7.59 24.70 2.40
N GLU A 99 -7.85 23.63 3.14
CA GLU A 99 -8.70 23.68 4.34
C GLU A 99 -8.12 24.61 5.42
N ILE A 100 -6.80 24.56 5.64
CA ILE A 100 -6.12 25.47 6.57
C ILE A 100 -6.24 26.93 6.12
N ALA A 101 -6.14 27.21 4.82
CA ALA A 101 -6.28 28.57 4.29
C ALA A 101 -7.69 29.13 4.56
N GLU A 102 -8.73 28.34 4.28
CA GLU A 102 -10.13 28.69 4.53
C GLU A 102 -10.39 28.99 6.01
N LEU A 103 -9.88 28.13 6.91
CA LEU A 103 -10.01 28.33 8.36
C LEU A 103 -9.29 29.61 8.84
N ARG A 104 -8.12 29.93 8.26
CA ARG A 104 -7.36 31.15 8.59
C ARG A 104 -8.06 32.41 8.11
N GLU A 105 -8.75 32.36 6.96
CA GLU A 105 -9.54 33.48 6.47
C GLU A 105 -10.77 33.70 7.35
N ALA A 106 -11.51 32.63 7.68
CA ALA A 106 -12.66 32.71 8.59
C ALA A 106 -12.29 33.29 9.96
N ALA A 107 -11.15 32.87 10.54
CA ALA A 107 -10.65 33.40 11.81
C ALA A 107 -10.28 34.89 11.73
N ARG A 108 -9.71 35.34 10.61
CA ARG A 108 -9.40 36.76 10.38
C ARG A 108 -10.66 37.61 10.27
N HIS A 109 -11.70 37.12 9.59
CA HIS A 109 -12.98 37.83 9.51
C HIS A 109 -13.66 37.95 10.88
N GLN A 110 -13.66 36.89 11.69
CA GLN A 110 -14.20 36.94 13.05
C GLN A 110 -13.44 37.91 13.95
N SER A 111 -12.11 37.97 13.82
CA SER A 111 -11.27 38.90 14.61
C SER A 111 -11.54 40.37 14.26
N ALA A 112 -11.75 40.67 12.96
CA ALA A 112 -12.02 42.02 12.48
C ALA A 112 -13.44 42.53 12.83
N GLU A 113 -14.40 41.62 13.00
CA GLU A 113 -15.77 41.97 13.41
C GLU A 113 -15.89 42.17 14.92
N GLN A 114 -15.06 41.48 15.71
CA GLN A 114 -14.93 41.67 17.16
C GLN A 114 -14.23 43.00 17.55
N GLU A 115 -13.38 43.55 16.67
CA GLU A 115 -12.65 44.82 16.88
C GLU A 115 -13.44 46.07 16.48
N ARG A 116 -14.66 45.96 15.93
CA ARG A 116 -15.53 47.13 15.72
C ARG A 116 -15.97 47.63 17.10
N PRO A 117 -15.44 48.77 17.60
CA PRO A 117 -15.78 49.22 18.93
C PRO A 117 -17.25 49.61 18.95
N SER A 118 -17.86 49.35 20.10
CA SER A 118 -19.11 49.94 20.57
C SER A 118 -18.98 51.48 20.64
N GLU A 119 -18.86 52.14 19.49
CA GLU A 119 -19.02 53.58 19.33
C GLU A 119 -20.47 53.86 18.92
N ALA A 120 -21.41 53.59 19.82
CA ALA A 120 -22.72 54.21 19.75
C ALA A 120 -23.40 54.20 21.12
N THR A 121 -23.47 55.39 21.70
CA THR A 121 -24.38 55.86 22.77
C THR A 121 -23.88 55.78 24.20
#